data_AF-A0AAP8PMY5-F1
#
_entry.id   AF-A0AAP8PMY5-F1
#
_cell.length_a   1.000
_cell.length_b   1.000
_cell.length_c   1.000
_cell.angle_alpha   90.00
_cell.angle_beta   90.00
_cell.angle_gamma   90.00
#
_symmetry.space_group_name_H-M   'P 1'
#
loop_
_entity.id
_entity.type
_entity.pdbx_description
1 polymer ?
#
loop_
_entity_poly.entity_id
_entity_poly.type
_entity_poly.pdbx_seq_one_letter_code
_entity_poly.pdbx_strand_id
1 'polypeptide(L)'
;MGKYNSSTGLERFYYGVLDSNEKVKNVKVVDYLKEISLEFDEDLEKAYGSNKVAEIAKSNGETSLSATFHRLPIEAQQDLLGLVQHKSSDGVYGFSNATGINYTACVFARTMEDGSKEWFGLGKGVFTRPAKEGQTKEDGVEFGEDEIEGQFMETDLGGFDDQLAVIMAYDEKGQTQGRDTVFQSVFGKSYSEVTEDLTKVEDNSEASQGGNEDSEDKLKDILENMNRDEISEAVFGKPYDEVLKQLSPNSEASAENSEATPSEAVTESPSGEAASEIYPNTSEQ
;
A
#
# COMPACT_ATOMS: atom_id res chain seq x y z
N MET A 1 43.17 -2.40 -4.92
CA MET A 1 43.30 -2.33 -3.44
C MET A 1 41.92 -2.58 -2.85
N GLY A 2 41.79 -3.25 -1.70
CA GLY A 2 40.48 -3.27 -1.02
C GLY A 2 40.10 -1.85 -0.57
N LYS A 3 38.80 -1.51 -0.63
CA LYS A 3 38.26 -0.37 0.13
C LYS A 3 38.07 -0.86 1.56
N TYR A 4 38.75 -0.23 2.53
CA TYR A 4 38.73 -0.60 3.95
C TYR A 4 38.06 0.47 4.83
N ASN A 5 37.35 1.41 4.20
CA ASN A 5 36.72 2.54 4.88
C ASN A 5 35.44 2.05 5.57
N SER A 6 35.22 2.46 6.82
CA SER A 6 33.97 2.15 7.53
C SER A 6 32.80 2.97 6.97
N SER A 7 31.59 2.41 7.07
CA SER A 7 30.35 3.19 6.93
C SER A 7 30.25 4.18 8.09
N THR A 8 29.84 5.41 7.79
CA THR A 8 29.67 6.52 8.74
C THR A 8 28.28 7.14 8.70
N GLY A 9 27.37 6.64 7.85
CA GLY A 9 25.98 7.10 7.80
C GLY A 9 25.15 6.39 6.73
N LEU A 10 23.83 6.53 6.84
CA LEU A 10 22.86 6.09 5.85
C LEU A 10 22.30 7.30 5.08
N GLU A 11 21.85 7.07 3.85
CA GLU A 11 21.02 8.03 3.11
C GLU A 11 19.56 7.57 3.02
N ARG A 12 18.72 8.43 2.42
CA ARG A 12 17.29 8.23 2.25
C ARG A 12 16.93 6.88 1.65
N PHE A 13 15.79 6.35 2.08
CA PHE A 13 15.18 5.14 1.56
C PHE A 13 14.23 5.49 0.41
N TYR A 14 14.62 5.15 -0.82
CA TYR A 14 13.76 5.30 -2.00
C TYR A 14 12.99 4.00 -2.20
N TYR A 15 11.70 4.09 -2.55
CA TYR A 15 10.87 2.91 -2.78
C TYR A 15 9.83 3.14 -3.87
N GLY A 16 9.28 2.06 -4.40
CA GLY A 16 8.12 2.14 -5.29
C GLY A 16 7.36 0.81 -5.35
N VAL A 17 6.03 0.90 -5.40
CA VAL A 17 5.14 -0.26 -5.57
C VAL A 17 5.19 -0.72 -7.03
N LEU A 18 5.34 -2.02 -7.24
CA LEU A 18 5.30 -2.65 -8.57
C LEU A 18 3.86 -2.71 -9.08
N ASP A 19 3.67 -2.45 -10.37
CA ASP A 19 2.41 -2.72 -11.05
C ASP A 19 2.28 -4.19 -11.49
N SER A 20 1.18 -4.52 -12.15
CA SER A 20 0.89 -5.86 -12.69
C SER A 20 1.86 -6.37 -13.75
N ASN A 21 2.79 -5.54 -14.22
CA ASN A 21 3.85 -5.88 -15.19
C ASN A 21 5.24 -5.91 -14.52
N GLU A 22 5.27 -5.85 -13.19
CA GLU A 22 6.47 -5.80 -12.36
C GLU A 22 7.36 -4.59 -12.68
N LYS A 23 6.72 -3.42 -12.86
CA LYS A 23 7.39 -2.13 -13.07
C LYS A 23 6.92 -1.07 -12.08
N VAL A 24 7.87 -0.28 -11.59
CA VAL A 24 7.63 0.85 -10.69
C VAL A 24 7.24 2.09 -11.50
N LYS A 25 6.10 2.70 -11.17
CA LYS A 25 5.57 3.90 -11.88
C LYS A 25 5.96 5.21 -11.20
N ASN A 26 5.84 5.23 -9.88
CA ASN A 26 6.18 6.35 -9.02
C ASN A 26 7.22 5.86 -8.01
N VAL A 27 8.28 6.64 -7.80
CA VAL A 27 9.31 6.38 -6.79
C VAL A 27 9.13 7.45 -5.72
N LYS A 28 8.90 7.00 -4.49
CA LYS A 28 8.72 7.82 -3.29
C LYS A 28 9.98 7.71 -2.43
N VAL A 29 10.08 8.58 -1.43
CA VAL A 29 11.23 8.63 -0.53
C VAL A 29 10.80 8.72 0.93
N VAL A 30 11.53 8.04 1.81
CA VAL A 30 11.44 8.20 3.26
C VAL A 30 12.79 8.73 3.75
N ASP A 31 12.75 9.89 4.40
CA ASP A 31 13.91 10.48 5.10
C ASP A 31 13.95 9.99 6.56
N TYR A 32 15.04 10.26 7.28
CA TYR A 32 15.28 9.80 8.66
C TYR A 32 15.29 8.27 8.83
N LEU A 33 15.81 7.56 7.82
CA LEU A 33 16.30 6.18 7.96
C LEU A 33 17.44 6.15 9.00
N LYS A 34 17.33 5.27 10.00
CA LYS A 34 18.27 5.16 11.13
C LYS A 34 19.18 3.94 11.04
N GLU A 35 18.60 2.78 10.71
CA GLU A 35 19.31 1.51 10.66
C GLU A 35 18.82 0.63 9.49
N ILE A 36 19.69 -0.23 9.01
CA ILE A 36 19.44 -1.25 7.98
C ILE A 36 20.20 -2.53 8.40
N SER A 37 19.50 -3.66 8.51
CA SER A 37 20.12 -4.98 8.36
C SER A 37 19.70 -5.56 7.02
N LEU A 38 20.67 -6.01 6.23
CA LEU A 38 20.46 -6.70 4.95
C LEU A 38 21.16 -8.04 5.04
N GLU A 39 20.38 -9.12 4.98
CA GLU A 39 20.86 -10.48 5.23
C GLU A 39 20.58 -11.37 4.01
N PHE A 40 21.48 -12.31 3.78
CA PHE A 40 21.44 -13.24 2.66
C PHE A 40 21.47 -14.65 3.22
N ASP A 41 20.34 -15.35 3.21
CA ASP A 41 20.34 -16.77 3.58
C ASP A 41 21.09 -17.58 2.51
N GLU A 42 22.01 -18.44 2.97
CA GLU A 42 22.80 -19.33 2.11
C GLU A 42 22.83 -20.74 2.72
N ASP A 43 21.98 -21.63 2.21
CA ASP A 43 21.90 -23.02 2.69
C ASP A 43 22.99 -23.89 2.06
N LEU A 44 23.81 -24.52 2.91
CA LEU A 44 24.91 -25.40 2.49
C LEU A 44 24.63 -26.87 2.83
N GLU A 45 23.86 -27.54 1.98
CA GLU A 45 23.62 -28.98 2.08
C GLU A 45 24.90 -29.79 1.79
N LYS A 46 25.14 -30.85 2.57
CA LYS A 46 26.36 -31.66 2.50
C LYS A 46 26.00 -33.12 2.31
N ALA A 47 26.35 -33.68 1.16
CA ALA A 47 26.23 -35.12 0.92
C ALA A 47 27.40 -35.85 1.60
N TYR A 48 27.12 -36.96 2.28
CA TYR A 48 28.13 -37.74 3.00
C TYR A 48 28.38 -39.11 2.36
N GLY A 49 29.65 -39.47 2.19
CA GLY A 49 30.09 -40.77 1.66
C GLY A 49 31.28 -41.29 2.47
N SER A 50 31.30 -42.59 2.78
CA SER A 50 32.36 -43.26 3.56
C SER A 50 32.75 -42.50 4.85
N ASN A 51 31.75 -41.99 5.58
CA ASN A 51 31.89 -41.20 6.81
C ASN A 51 32.68 -39.88 6.65
N LYS A 52 32.63 -39.26 5.47
CA LYS A 52 33.18 -37.94 5.14
C LYS A 52 32.17 -37.14 4.32
N VAL A 53 32.33 -35.81 4.25
CA VAL A 53 31.65 -35.02 3.21
C VAL A 53 32.20 -35.45 1.85
N ALA A 54 31.30 -35.79 0.93
CA ALA A 54 31.61 -36.16 -0.44
C ALA A 54 31.37 -34.99 -1.41
N GLU A 55 30.33 -34.20 -1.15
CA GLU A 55 29.89 -33.08 -1.99
C GLU A 55 29.22 -32.01 -1.11
N ILE A 56 29.23 -30.75 -1.56
CA ILE A 56 28.51 -29.64 -0.93
C ILE A 56 27.71 -28.95 -2.03
N ALA A 57 26.40 -28.87 -1.85
CA ALA A 57 25.52 -28.01 -2.64
C ALA A 57 25.32 -26.67 -1.90
N LYS A 58 25.07 -25.61 -2.66
CA LYS A 58 24.61 -24.33 -2.12
C LYS A 58 23.25 -24.02 -2.74
N SER A 59 22.28 -23.66 -1.89
CA SER A 59 21.09 -22.92 -2.31
C SER A 59 21.22 -21.47 -1.86
N ASN A 60 20.73 -20.55 -2.67
CA ASN A 60 20.35 -19.24 -2.17
C ASN A 60 19.04 -19.42 -1.37
N GLY A 61 18.93 -18.75 -0.23
CA GLY A 61 17.69 -18.59 0.51
C GLY A 61 17.01 -17.25 0.16
N GLU A 62 16.14 -16.78 1.05
CA GLU A 62 15.48 -15.49 0.88
C GLU A 62 16.44 -14.34 1.26
N THR A 63 16.34 -13.19 0.58
CA THR A 63 17.07 -11.98 1.00
C THR A 63 16.17 -11.17 1.92
N SER A 64 16.62 -10.92 3.15
CA SER A 64 15.84 -10.16 4.14
C SER A 64 16.41 -8.76 4.36
N LEU A 65 15.53 -7.80 4.67
CA LEU A 65 15.87 -6.41 4.89
C LEU A 65 15.06 -5.85 6.07
N SER A 66 15.68 -5.67 7.24
CA SER A 66 15.12 -4.76 8.26
C SER A 66 15.54 -3.33 7.93
N ALA A 67 14.59 -2.39 8.03
CA ALA A 67 14.80 -0.96 7.87
C ALA A 67 14.09 -0.18 8.99
N THR A 68 14.86 0.52 9.81
CA THR A 68 14.34 1.26 10.99
C THR A 68 14.35 2.76 10.73
N PHE A 69 13.21 3.40 10.94
CA PHE A 69 12.99 4.83 10.72
C PHE A 69 12.67 5.55 12.03
N HIS A 70 13.03 6.84 12.13
CA HIS A 70 12.52 7.69 13.21
C HIS A 70 10.98 7.75 13.22
N ARG A 71 10.35 7.74 12.03
CA ARG A 71 8.92 7.51 11.83
C ARG A 71 8.62 7.20 10.37
N LEU A 72 7.83 6.18 10.11
CA LEU A 72 7.36 5.84 8.75
C LEU A 72 6.11 6.68 8.42
N PRO A 73 6.10 7.51 7.36
CA PRO A 73 4.94 8.34 7.02
C PRO A 73 3.73 7.49 6.62
N ILE A 74 2.52 8.04 6.79
CA ILE A 74 1.26 7.32 6.54
C ILE A 74 1.20 6.75 5.12
N GLU A 75 1.62 7.53 4.12
CA GLU A 75 1.67 7.08 2.73
C GLU A 75 2.56 5.84 2.53
N ALA A 76 3.73 5.78 3.18
CA ALA A 76 4.57 4.59 3.16
C ALA A 76 3.96 3.42 3.96
N GLN A 77 3.19 3.67 5.02
CA GLN A 77 2.40 2.63 5.69
C GLN A 77 1.26 2.10 4.80
N GLN A 78 0.70 2.91 3.90
CA GLN A 78 -0.30 2.46 2.91
C GLN A 78 0.36 1.63 1.80
N ASP A 79 1.43 2.15 1.19
CA ASP A 79 2.13 1.52 0.08
C ASP A 79 2.89 0.24 0.49
N LEU A 80 3.68 0.28 1.57
CA LEU A 80 4.53 -0.84 1.99
C LEU A 80 3.76 -1.84 2.86
N LEU A 81 2.94 -1.37 3.80
CA LEU A 81 2.34 -2.20 4.86
C LEU A 81 0.84 -2.50 4.66
N GLY A 82 0.25 -2.01 3.57
CA GLY A 82 -1.15 -2.23 3.23
C GLY A 82 -2.15 -1.61 4.21
N LEU A 83 -1.79 -0.47 4.82
CA LEU A 83 -2.69 0.36 5.64
C LEU A 83 -3.83 0.93 4.78
N VAL A 84 -5.05 0.95 5.31
CA VAL A 84 -6.26 1.39 4.59
C VAL A 84 -6.92 2.55 5.34
N GLN A 85 -7.20 3.66 4.65
CA GLN A 85 -7.92 4.81 5.19
C GLN A 85 -9.43 4.52 5.32
N HIS A 86 -10.06 5.06 6.36
CA HIS A 86 -11.50 4.93 6.58
C HIS A 86 -12.28 5.79 5.55
N LYS A 87 -13.22 5.16 4.84
CA LYS A 87 -13.94 5.76 3.68
C LYS A 87 -14.73 7.03 3.97
N SER A 88 -14.97 7.37 5.24
CA SER A 88 -15.77 8.53 5.64
C SER A 88 -15.22 9.23 6.90
N SER A 89 -13.93 9.06 7.19
CA SER A 89 -13.28 9.72 8.35
C SER A 89 -11.79 9.87 8.12
N ASP A 90 -11.34 11.08 7.84
CA ASP A 90 -9.92 11.36 7.63
C ASP A 90 -9.11 11.22 8.92
N GLY A 91 -7.83 10.85 8.78
CA GLY A 91 -6.97 10.52 9.91
C GLY A 91 -7.25 9.16 10.58
N VAL A 92 -8.33 8.47 10.20
CA VAL A 92 -8.65 7.11 10.70
C VAL A 92 -8.16 6.07 9.70
N TYR A 93 -7.36 5.12 10.20
CA TYR A 93 -6.76 4.06 9.39
C TYR A 93 -6.89 2.70 10.08
N GLY A 94 -6.90 1.63 9.28
CA GLY A 94 -6.89 0.25 9.77
C GLY A 94 -6.12 -0.68 8.85
N PHE A 95 -5.63 -1.78 9.40
CA PHE A 95 -5.07 -2.88 8.61
C PHE A 95 -6.18 -3.88 8.27
N SER A 96 -6.23 -4.32 7.02
CA SER A 96 -7.10 -5.41 6.58
C SER A 96 -6.29 -6.67 6.32
N ASN A 97 -6.88 -7.83 6.62
CA ASN A 97 -6.38 -9.15 6.21
C ASN A 97 -6.75 -9.47 4.75
N ALA A 98 -7.51 -8.59 4.09
CA ALA A 98 -7.89 -8.68 2.68
C ALA A 98 -7.20 -7.60 1.81
N THR A 99 -6.27 -6.81 2.36
CA THR A 99 -5.35 -6.04 1.51
C THR A 99 -4.42 -7.02 0.81
N GLY A 100 -4.21 -6.86 -0.49
CA GLY A 100 -3.29 -7.70 -1.26
C GLY A 100 -1.83 -7.52 -0.85
N ILE A 101 -0.99 -8.44 -1.30
CA ILE A 101 0.48 -8.29 -1.22
C ILE A 101 0.89 -7.16 -2.16
N ASN A 102 1.42 -6.08 -1.60
CA ASN A 102 2.07 -5.02 -2.37
C ASN A 102 3.54 -5.42 -2.59
N TYR A 103 3.87 -5.85 -3.82
CA TYR A 103 5.27 -6.02 -4.19
C TYR A 103 5.93 -4.66 -4.37
N THR A 104 7.13 -4.51 -3.82
CA THR A 104 7.87 -3.25 -3.77
C THR A 104 9.32 -3.44 -4.21
N ALA A 105 9.88 -2.39 -4.78
CA ALA A 105 11.31 -2.23 -5.00
C ALA A 105 11.84 -1.12 -4.09
N CYS A 106 13.10 -1.20 -3.66
CA CYS A 106 13.72 -0.15 -2.86
C CYS A 106 15.21 0.06 -3.19
N VAL A 107 15.71 1.26 -2.92
CA VAL A 107 17.12 1.64 -3.07
C VAL A 107 17.53 2.53 -1.90
N PHE A 108 18.70 2.27 -1.33
CA PHE A 108 19.32 3.08 -0.28
C PHE A 108 20.85 3.09 -0.42
N ALA A 109 21.55 3.91 0.36
CA ALA A 109 23.01 3.95 0.36
C ALA A 109 23.62 4.02 1.75
N ARG A 110 24.77 3.35 1.91
CA ARG A 110 25.72 3.61 2.99
C ARG A 110 26.76 4.63 2.51
N THR A 111 27.04 5.64 3.32
CA THR A 111 28.11 6.61 3.08
C THR A 111 29.32 6.25 3.93
N MET A 112 30.48 6.14 3.29
CA MET A 112 31.74 5.76 3.93
C MET A 112 32.50 6.98 4.47
N GLU A 113 33.49 6.76 5.33
CA GLU A 113 34.30 7.81 5.99
C GLU A 113 34.94 8.81 5.00
N ASP A 114 35.39 8.36 3.83
CA ASP A 114 35.96 9.22 2.78
C ASP A 114 34.89 10.01 1.99
N GLY A 115 33.61 9.73 2.19
CA GLY A 115 32.48 10.24 1.42
C GLY A 115 32.23 9.47 0.11
N SER A 116 32.84 8.29 -0.08
CA SER A 116 32.38 7.34 -1.09
C SER A 116 31.04 6.70 -0.68
N LYS A 117 30.34 6.07 -1.63
CA LYS A 117 29.01 5.49 -1.40
C LYS A 117 28.95 4.04 -1.84
N GLU A 118 28.17 3.27 -1.11
CA GLU A 118 27.77 1.91 -1.42
C GLU A 118 26.25 1.89 -1.53
N TRP A 119 25.76 1.72 -2.75
CA TRP A 119 24.34 1.66 -3.08
C TRP A 119 23.86 0.22 -3.04
N PHE A 120 22.69 0.01 -2.44
CA PHE A 120 21.96 -1.24 -2.43
C PHE A 120 20.62 -1.01 -3.11
N GLY A 121 20.22 -1.91 -3.99
CA GLY A 121 18.92 -1.86 -4.64
C GLY A 121 18.30 -3.24 -4.72
N LEU A 122 17.04 -3.37 -4.33
CA LEU A 122 16.32 -4.63 -4.27
C LEU A 122 15.05 -4.54 -5.13
N GLY A 123 14.91 -5.45 -6.09
CA GLY A 123 13.96 -5.27 -7.21
C GLY A 123 12.52 -5.71 -6.94
N LYS A 124 12.32 -6.67 -6.03
CA LYS A 124 11.00 -7.28 -5.80
C LYS A 124 10.92 -7.94 -4.43
N GLY A 125 10.25 -7.29 -3.49
CA GLY A 125 10.00 -7.83 -2.16
C GLY A 125 8.65 -7.42 -1.59
N VAL A 126 8.39 -7.85 -0.36
CA VAL A 126 7.15 -7.59 0.39
C VAL A 126 7.53 -7.17 1.80
N PHE A 127 7.01 -6.04 2.27
CA PHE A 127 7.20 -5.61 3.66
C PHE A 127 6.11 -6.16 4.58
N THR A 128 6.53 -6.67 5.73
CA THR A 128 5.67 -7.09 6.84
C THR A 128 5.54 -5.94 7.84
N ARG A 129 4.58 -6.06 8.77
CA ARG A 129 4.29 -5.03 9.77
C ARG A 129 5.10 -5.32 11.04
N PRO A 130 5.78 -4.32 11.64
CA PRO A 130 6.42 -4.49 12.93
C PRO A 130 5.37 -4.76 14.03
N ALA A 131 5.85 -5.27 15.17
CA ALA A 131 5.10 -5.13 16.41
C ALA A 131 4.99 -3.64 16.77
N LYS A 132 3.76 -3.14 16.99
CA LYS A 132 3.56 -1.78 17.52
C LYS A 132 3.70 -1.77 19.03
N GLU A 133 4.95 -1.67 19.48
CA GLU A 133 5.29 -1.50 20.88
C GLU A 133 5.15 -0.04 21.34
N GLY A 134 5.20 0.18 22.65
CA GLY A 134 5.10 1.52 23.23
C GLY A 134 5.40 1.51 24.72
N GLN A 135 6.36 2.34 25.13
CA GLN A 135 6.80 2.46 26.52
C GLN A 135 6.31 3.78 27.13
N THR A 136 6.12 3.80 28.44
CA THR A 136 5.85 5.05 29.17
C THR A 136 7.11 5.89 29.28
N LYS A 137 7.00 7.21 29.12
CA LYS A 137 8.14 8.11 29.30
C LYS A 137 8.80 7.93 30.69
N GLU A 138 10.09 7.59 30.69
CA GLU A 138 10.95 7.56 31.87
C GLU A 138 11.61 8.94 32.15
N ASP A 139 12.69 8.99 32.94
CA ASP A 139 13.44 10.24 33.20
C ASP A 139 14.11 10.81 31.93
N GLY A 140 14.31 9.98 30.89
CA GLY A 140 14.76 10.38 29.56
C GLY A 140 13.64 10.82 28.61
N VAL A 141 14.02 11.39 27.46
CA VAL A 141 13.15 11.45 26.28
C VAL A 141 13.68 10.43 25.29
N GLU A 142 13.09 9.24 25.31
CA GLU A 142 13.27 8.26 24.24
C GLU A 142 12.31 8.59 23.10
N PHE A 143 12.79 8.44 21.87
CA PHE A 143 12.00 8.62 20.67
C PHE A 143 11.62 7.23 20.17
N GLY A 144 10.32 7.00 19.94
CA GLY A 144 9.85 5.77 19.31
C GLY A 144 10.33 5.68 17.86
N GLU A 145 10.37 4.45 17.35
CA GLU A 145 10.90 4.12 16.02
C GLU A 145 9.90 3.24 15.28
N ASP A 146 9.81 3.38 13.96
CA ASP A 146 9.04 2.48 13.09
C ASP A 146 10.02 1.60 12.31
N GLU A 147 10.14 0.32 12.68
CA GLU A 147 10.85 -0.71 11.92
C GLU A 147 9.94 -1.34 10.85
N ILE A 148 10.51 -1.82 9.75
CA ILE A 148 9.83 -2.71 8.80
C ILE A 148 10.77 -3.83 8.36
N GLU A 149 10.28 -5.07 8.30
CA GLU A 149 11.00 -6.21 7.73
C GLU A 149 10.50 -6.45 6.30
N GLY A 150 11.40 -6.67 5.36
CA GLY A 150 11.08 -6.99 3.97
C GLY A 150 11.74 -8.28 3.51
N GLN A 151 10.99 -9.16 2.84
CA GLN A 151 11.53 -10.35 2.17
C GLN A 151 11.58 -10.12 0.65
N PHE A 152 12.72 -10.40 0.04
CA PHE A 152 13.02 -10.10 -1.36
C PHE A 152 13.38 -11.37 -2.15
N MET A 153 12.81 -11.45 -3.35
CA MET A 153 12.97 -12.56 -4.29
C MET A 153 13.90 -12.18 -5.44
N GLU A 154 14.55 -13.18 -6.04
CA GLU A 154 15.33 -13.01 -7.27
C GLU A 154 14.45 -12.47 -8.42
N THR A 155 14.99 -11.52 -9.18
CA THR A 155 14.32 -10.92 -10.34
C THR A 155 15.35 -10.48 -11.40
N ASP A 156 14.87 -10.11 -12.60
CA ASP A 156 15.72 -9.49 -13.62
C ASP A 156 15.99 -8.01 -13.27
N LEU A 157 17.21 -7.75 -12.80
CA LEU A 157 17.75 -6.41 -12.54
C LEU A 157 18.55 -5.84 -13.73
N GLY A 158 18.68 -6.57 -14.83
CA GLY A 158 19.39 -6.17 -16.04
C GLY A 158 20.91 -6.11 -15.91
N GLY A 159 21.62 -6.56 -16.95
CA GLY A 159 23.09 -6.51 -17.01
C GLY A 159 23.82 -7.66 -16.30
N PHE A 160 23.07 -8.64 -15.79
CA PHE A 160 23.56 -9.90 -15.22
C PHE A 160 22.99 -11.08 -16.01
N ASP A 161 23.68 -12.22 -16.01
CA ASP A 161 23.20 -13.46 -16.65
C ASP A 161 22.20 -14.22 -15.75
N ASP A 162 22.30 -14.03 -14.42
CA ASP A 162 21.45 -14.64 -13.39
C ASP A 162 20.39 -13.65 -12.87
N GLN A 163 19.29 -14.17 -12.31
CA GLN A 163 18.33 -13.35 -11.55
C GLN A 163 18.86 -13.05 -10.15
N LEU A 164 18.61 -11.85 -9.64
CA LEU A 164 19.18 -11.35 -8.39
C LEU A 164 18.12 -10.67 -7.53
N ALA A 165 18.15 -10.90 -6.22
CA ALA A 165 17.30 -10.18 -5.27
C ALA A 165 17.84 -8.78 -4.96
N VAL A 166 19.17 -8.59 -5.02
CA VAL A 166 19.89 -7.34 -4.76
C VAL A 166 20.90 -7.02 -5.87
N ILE A 167 21.06 -5.73 -6.18
CA ILE A 167 22.22 -5.16 -6.87
C ILE A 167 23.00 -4.27 -5.89
N MET A 168 24.33 -4.33 -5.95
CA MET A 168 25.23 -3.49 -5.14
C MET A 168 26.19 -2.70 -6.05
N ALA A 169 26.46 -1.43 -5.72
CA ALA A 169 27.40 -0.60 -6.48
C ALA A 169 28.21 0.37 -5.62
N TYR A 170 29.48 0.59 -5.96
CA TYR A 170 30.44 1.38 -5.18
C TYR A 170 30.91 2.64 -5.91
N ASP A 171 30.23 3.77 -5.70
CA ASP A 171 30.70 5.08 -6.19
C ASP A 171 31.84 5.62 -5.32
N GLU A 172 32.88 6.17 -5.95
CA GLU A 172 33.85 7.02 -5.24
C GLU A 172 33.25 8.40 -4.92
N LYS A 173 33.89 9.16 -4.04
CA LYS A 173 33.40 10.48 -3.61
C LYS A 173 33.18 11.42 -4.81
N GLY A 174 31.92 11.71 -5.12
CA GLY A 174 31.53 12.57 -6.25
C GLY A 174 31.35 11.86 -7.60
N GLN A 175 31.48 10.53 -7.65
CA GLN A 175 31.00 9.71 -8.77
C GLN A 175 29.54 9.29 -8.52
N THR A 176 28.81 8.94 -9.59
CA THR A 176 27.39 8.52 -9.52
C THR A 176 27.04 7.35 -10.43
N GLN A 177 28.01 6.76 -11.15
CA GLN A 177 27.72 5.69 -12.12
C GLN A 177 27.10 4.47 -11.44
N GLY A 178 27.52 4.16 -10.22
CA GLY A 178 26.93 3.09 -9.40
C GLY A 178 25.47 3.37 -9.08
N ARG A 179 25.17 4.52 -8.46
CA ARG A 179 23.82 5.03 -8.19
C ARG A 179 22.94 4.96 -9.43
N ASP A 180 23.40 5.54 -10.53
CA ASP A 180 22.59 5.72 -11.73
C ASP A 180 22.29 4.39 -12.41
N THR A 181 23.20 3.41 -12.31
CA THR A 181 22.94 2.01 -12.69
C THR A 181 21.90 1.37 -11.77
N VAL A 182 22.07 1.46 -10.44
CA VAL A 182 21.16 0.84 -9.46
C VAL A 182 19.72 1.38 -9.60
N PHE A 183 19.55 2.69 -9.75
CA PHE A 183 18.23 3.30 -9.99
C PHE A 183 17.62 2.81 -11.31
N GLN A 184 18.42 2.75 -12.39
CA GLN A 184 17.95 2.30 -13.71
C GLN A 184 17.56 0.81 -13.71
N SER A 185 18.30 -0.05 -13.00
CA SER A 185 18.02 -1.47 -12.81
C SER A 185 16.75 -1.71 -11.98
N VAL A 186 16.60 -1.01 -10.86
CA VAL A 186 15.57 -1.31 -9.84
C VAL A 186 14.24 -0.61 -10.11
N PHE A 187 14.28 0.65 -10.57
CA PHE A 187 13.08 1.45 -10.83
C PHE A 187 12.75 1.65 -12.31
N GLY A 188 13.66 1.29 -13.22
CA GLY A 188 13.50 1.60 -14.65
C GLY A 188 13.70 3.08 -15.00
N LYS A 189 14.12 3.92 -14.04
CA LYS A 189 14.36 5.37 -14.18
C LYS A 189 15.77 5.73 -13.72
N SER A 190 16.37 6.78 -14.28
CA SER A 190 17.59 7.38 -13.73
C SER A 190 17.32 8.12 -12.40
N TYR A 191 18.40 8.40 -11.65
CA TYR A 191 18.30 9.21 -10.43
C TYR A 191 17.77 10.65 -10.69
N SER A 192 18.10 11.24 -11.85
CA SER A 192 17.61 12.58 -12.23
C SER A 192 16.09 12.57 -12.35
N GLU A 193 15.54 11.63 -13.12
CA GLU A 193 14.08 11.50 -13.29
C GLU A 193 13.36 11.26 -11.96
N VAL A 194 13.92 10.45 -11.05
CA VAL A 194 13.35 10.25 -9.71
C VAL A 194 13.37 11.54 -8.89
N THR A 195 14.50 12.26 -8.84
CA THR A 195 14.59 13.51 -8.07
C THR A 195 13.74 14.64 -8.66
N GLU A 196 13.65 14.72 -9.99
CA GLU A 196 12.77 15.65 -10.68
C GLU A 196 11.29 15.30 -10.48
N ASP A 197 10.90 14.02 -10.36
CA ASP A 197 9.52 13.64 -10.05
C ASP A 197 9.16 13.95 -8.58
N LEU A 198 10.10 13.78 -7.66
CA LEU A 198 9.91 14.11 -6.24
C LEU A 198 9.71 15.61 -6.01
N THR A 199 10.56 16.48 -6.56
CA THR A 199 10.42 17.95 -6.35
C THR A 199 9.12 18.51 -6.93
N LYS A 200 8.63 17.97 -8.06
CA LYS A 200 7.30 18.30 -8.59
C LYS A 200 6.17 17.95 -7.62
N VAL A 201 6.31 16.89 -6.81
CA VAL A 201 5.30 16.54 -5.79
C VAL A 201 5.37 17.52 -4.62
N GLU A 202 6.57 17.91 -4.19
CA GLU A 202 6.78 18.90 -3.13
C GLU A 202 6.17 20.27 -3.51
N ASP A 203 6.49 20.81 -4.69
CA ASP A 203 5.93 22.07 -5.22
C ASP A 203 4.38 22.08 -5.25
N ASN A 204 3.78 20.97 -5.73
CA ASN A 204 2.32 20.85 -5.77
C ASN A 204 1.70 20.67 -4.37
N SER A 205 2.44 20.11 -3.41
CA SER A 205 1.98 19.98 -2.02
C SER A 205 1.98 21.33 -1.29
N GLU A 206 3.00 22.18 -1.48
CA GLU A 206 3.03 23.53 -0.89
C GLU A 206 1.91 24.41 -1.46
N ALA A 207 1.66 24.32 -2.77
CA ALA A 207 0.54 25.00 -3.42
C ALA A 207 -0.84 24.59 -2.87
N SER A 208 -0.95 23.43 -2.20
CA SER A 208 -2.21 22.93 -1.62
C SER A 208 -2.42 23.30 -0.14
N GLN A 209 -1.37 23.75 0.56
CA GLN A 209 -1.45 24.11 1.99
C GLN A 209 -1.86 25.57 2.25
N GLY A 210 -2.09 26.35 1.18
CA GLY A 210 -2.54 27.75 1.24
C GLY A 210 -4.02 27.94 1.57
N GLY A 211 -4.41 27.73 2.84
CA GLY A 211 -5.58 28.36 3.48
C GLY A 211 -6.97 28.20 2.83
N ASN A 212 -7.73 27.19 3.26
CA ASN A 212 -9.15 27.01 2.89
C ASN A 212 -10.10 28.01 3.61
N GLU A 213 -10.00 29.29 3.25
CA GLU A 213 -11.08 30.28 3.48
C GLU A 213 -11.55 30.81 2.11
N ASP A 214 -10.58 31.18 1.27
CA ASP A 214 -10.73 31.69 -0.10
C ASP A 214 -11.38 30.67 -1.07
N SER A 215 -11.52 29.41 -0.67
CA SER A 215 -12.15 28.32 -1.44
C SER A 215 -13.62 28.11 -1.07
N GLU A 216 -13.97 28.16 0.22
CA GLU A 216 -15.36 28.05 0.66
C GLU A 216 -16.21 29.24 0.19
N ASP A 217 -15.70 30.46 0.31
CA ASP A 217 -16.48 31.65 -0.05
C ASP A 217 -16.69 31.75 -1.56
N LYS A 218 -15.74 31.26 -2.37
CA LYS A 218 -15.96 31.08 -3.82
C LYS A 218 -17.01 30.02 -4.13
N LEU A 219 -17.08 28.93 -3.35
CA LEU A 219 -18.14 27.94 -3.50
C LEU A 219 -19.51 28.48 -3.09
N LYS A 220 -19.59 29.34 -2.07
CA LYS A 220 -20.81 30.06 -1.67
C LYS A 220 -21.25 31.03 -2.77
N ASP A 221 -20.36 31.89 -3.27
CA ASP A 221 -20.63 32.80 -4.38
C ASP A 221 -21.11 32.06 -5.65
N ILE A 222 -20.49 30.91 -5.97
CA ILE A 222 -20.93 30.07 -7.11
C ILE A 222 -22.34 29.54 -6.87
N LEU A 223 -22.62 28.95 -5.70
CA LEU A 223 -23.92 28.36 -5.37
C LEU A 223 -25.05 29.39 -5.23
N GLU A 224 -24.78 30.61 -4.79
CA GLU A 224 -25.78 31.70 -4.75
C GLU A 224 -26.14 32.25 -6.14
N ASN A 225 -25.26 32.08 -7.14
CA ASN A 225 -25.48 32.56 -8.51
C ASN A 225 -26.00 31.47 -9.48
N MET A 226 -26.01 30.19 -9.08
CA MET A 226 -26.56 29.08 -9.88
C MET A 226 -28.09 29.00 -9.79
N ASN A 227 -28.76 28.65 -10.89
CA ASN A 227 -30.18 28.33 -10.89
C ASN A 227 -30.47 26.98 -10.21
N ARG A 228 -31.70 26.77 -9.73
CA ARG A 228 -32.14 25.56 -9.02
C ARG A 228 -31.88 24.26 -9.77
N ASP A 229 -32.03 24.26 -11.09
CA ASP A 229 -31.74 23.07 -11.91
C ASP A 229 -30.24 22.75 -11.98
N GLU A 230 -29.39 23.78 -12.08
CA GLU A 230 -27.92 23.62 -12.10
C GLU A 230 -27.41 23.13 -10.74
N ILE A 231 -27.97 23.64 -9.63
CA ILE A 231 -27.70 23.14 -8.27
C ILE A 231 -28.19 21.69 -8.14
N SER A 232 -29.38 21.37 -8.65
CA SER A 232 -29.95 20.01 -8.59
C SER A 232 -29.12 19.02 -9.41
N GLU A 233 -28.63 19.41 -10.58
CA GLU A 233 -27.80 18.55 -11.42
C GLU A 233 -26.39 18.39 -10.82
N ALA A 234 -25.82 19.43 -10.21
CA ALA A 234 -24.54 19.34 -9.50
C ALA A 234 -24.58 18.47 -8.22
N VAL A 235 -25.69 18.49 -7.48
CA VAL A 235 -25.82 17.79 -6.17
C VAL A 235 -26.46 16.41 -6.29
N PHE A 236 -27.43 16.24 -7.19
CA PHE A 236 -28.22 15.00 -7.34
C PHE A 236 -28.09 14.34 -8.72
N GLY A 237 -27.32 14.93 -9.65
CA GLY A 237 -27.13 14.40 -11.01
C GLY A 237 -28.37 14.47 -11.90
N LYS A 238 -29.40 15.23 -11.51
CA LYS A 238 -30.73 15.29 -12.15
C LYS A 238 -31.39 16.67 -12.02
N PRO A 239 -32.22 17.10 -13.00
CA PRO A 239 -33.00 18.35 -12.93
C PRO A 239 -33.94 18.40 -11.72
N TYR A 240 -34.26 19.61 -11.25
CA TYR A 240 -34.99 19.82 -9.99
C TYR A 240 -36.40 19.23 -10.03
N ASP A 241 -37.08 19.32 -11.17
CA ASP A 241 -38.40 18.74 -11.41
C ASP A 241 -38.42 17.20 -11.32
N GLU A 242 -37.31 16.51 -11.58
CA GLU A 242 -37.26 15.04 -11.42
C GLU A 242 -37.08 14.66 -9.94
N VAL A 243 -36.28 15.42 -9.20
CA VAL A 243 -36.13 15.28 -7.74
C VAL A 243 -37.46 15.55 -7.04
N LEU A 244 -38.18 16.63 -7.42
CA LEU A 244 -39.52 16.93 -6.88
C LEU A 244 -40.54 15.81 -7.13
N LYS A 245 -40.52 15.16 -8.31
CA LYS A 245 -41.42 14.03 -8.61
C LYS A 245 -41.14 12.80 -7.75
N GLN A 246 -39.89 12.56 -7.37
CA GLN A 246 -39.54 11.47 -6.44
C GLN A 246 -39.91 11.81 -4.98
N LEU A 247 -39.93 13.09 -4.62
CA LEU A 247 -40.32 13.59 -3.29
C LEU A 247 -41.84 13.82 -3.12
N SER A 248 -42.63 13.68 -4.19
CA SER A 248 -44.09 13.92 -4.19
C SER A 248 -44.88 12.61 -4.23
N PRO A 249 -45.25 12.02 -3.08
CA PRO A 249 -46.09 10.82 -3.05
C PRO A 249 -47.49 11.12 -3.62
N ASN A 250 -47.94 10.22 -4.49
CA ASN A 250 -49.11 10.40 -5.37
C ASN A 250 -50.39 10.80 -4.61
N SER A 251 -50.94 11.97 -4.92
CA SER A 251 -52.21 12.47 -4.36
C SER A 251 -53.33 12.52 -5.40
N GLU A 252 -53.64 11.40 -6.04
CA GLU A 252 -54.91 11.24 -6.78
C GLU A 252 -55.31 9.77 -6.90
N ALA A 253 -56.58 9.47 -6.63
CA ALA A 253 -57.19 8.16 -6.73
C ALA A 253 -58.67 8.29 -7.09
N SER A 254 -59.22 7.29 -7.81
CA SER A 254 -60.52 7.30 -8.49
C SER A 254 -60.61 8.28 -9.68
N ALA A 255 -61.29 7.97 -10.80
CA ALA A 255 -62.40 7.01 -10.95
C ALA A 255 -62.46 6.31 -12.32
N GLU A 256 -63.22 5.20 -12.36
CA GLU A 256 -63.89 4.59 -13.54
C GLU A 256 -63.02 3.99 -14.69
N ASN A 257 -63.41 2.89 -15.38
CA ASN A 257 -64.59 2.02 -15.22
C ASN A 257 -64.34 0.53 -15.59
N SER A 258 -65.38 -0.28 -15.36
CA SER A 258 -65.50 -1.76 -15.51
C SER A 258 -65.27 -2.39 -16.89
N GLU A 259 -64.84 -3.66 -16.91
CA GLU A 259 -65.59 -4.76 -17.56
C GLU A 259 -65.19 -6.18 -17.08
N ALA A 260 -66.14 -7.15 -17.07
CA ALA A 260 -66.02 -8.59 -16.76
C ALA A 260 -67.39 -9.29 -17.07
N THR A 261 -67.64 -10.62 -17.08
CA THR A 261 -66.96 -11.91 -16.71
C THR A 261 -67.25 -12.94 -17.85
N PRO A 262 -67.19 -14.30 -17.74
CA PRO A 262 -66.64 -15.29 -16.78
C PRO A 262 -65.51 -16.13 -17.45
N SER A 263 -65.22 -17.44 -17.28
CA SER A 263 -65.66 -18.65 -16.50
C SER A 263 -64.45 -19.65 -16.45
N GLU A 264 -64.44 -20.86 -15.87
CA GLU A 264 -65.38 -21.77 -15.17
C GLU A 264 -64.84 -22.17 -13.76
N ALA A 265 -65.45 -23.15 -13.07
CA ALA A 265 -65.16 -23.54 -11.68
C ALA A 265 -65.18 -25.08 -11.47
N VAL A 266 -65.24 -25.53 -10.20
CA VAL A 266 -65.42 -26.93 -9.71
C VAL A 266 -64.13 -27.78 -9.67
N THR A 267 -63.76 -28.55 -8.63
CA THR A 267 -63.85 -28.51 -7.13
C THR A 267 -62.66 -29.40 -6.60
N GLU A 268 -62.40 -29.78 -5.33
CA GLU A 268 -63.05 -29.69 -4.01
C GLU A 268 -62.01 -29.85 -2.85
N SER A 269 -62.46 -29.80 -1.59
CA SER A 269 -61.74 -30.19 -0.35
C SER A 269 -62.64 -31.19 0.45
N PRO A 270 -62.35 -31.73 1.67
CA PRO A 270 -61.42 -31.36 2.76
C PRO A 270 -60.54 -32.58 3.18
N SER A 271 -60.14 -32.93 4.43
CA SER A 271 -60.32 -32.44 5.82
C SER A 271 -59.27 -33.06 6.76
N GLY A 272 -59.00 -32.42 7.91
CA GLY A 272 -58.40 -33.04 9.12
C GLY A 272 -56.96 -32.60 9.47
N GLU A 273 -56.50 -32.58 10.73
CA GLU A 273 -56.98 -31.94 11.97
C GLU A 273 -56.10 -32.37 13.18
N ALA A 274 -55.48 -31.40 13.85
CA ALA A 274 -55.00 -31.40 15.27
C ALA A 274 -53.90 -32.39 15.79
N ALA A 275 -53.47 -32.12 17.04
CA ALA A 275 -52.53 -32.84 17.94
C ALA A 275 -51.04 -32.90 17.50
N SER A 276 -50.04 -32.33 18.21
CA SER A 276 -49.52 -32.57 19.59
C SER A 276 -48.83 -33.95 19.74
N GLU A 277 -47.65 -34.12 20.37
CA GLU A 277 -47.13 -33.54 21.62
C GLU A 277 -45.57 -33.54 21.77
N ILE A 278 -45.07 -32.70 22.70
CA ILE A 278 -43.99 -32.93 23.73
C ILE A 278 -42.54 -33.37 23.34
N TYR A 279 -41.56 -32.64 23.89
CA TYR A 279 -40.11 -32.94 23.96
C TYR A 279 -39.77 -34.09 24.93
N PRO A 280 -38.59 -34.75 24.82
CA PRO A 280 -37.50 -34.31 25.70
C PRO A 280 -36.08 -34.28 25.08
N ASN A 281 -35.38 -33.21 25.46
CA ASN A 281 -33.93 -33.03 25.57
C ASN A 281 -33.10 -34.30 25.86
N THR A 282 -31.92 -34.42 25.25
CA THR A 282 -30.76 -35.11 25.86
C THR A 282 -29.46 -34.42 25.42
N SER A 283 -28.51 -34.30 26.35
CA SER A 283 -27.20 -33.67 26.19
C SER A 283 -26.09 -34.70 25.93
N GLU A 284 -24.84 -34.22 25.88
CA GLU A 284 -23.58 -34.97 25.70
C GLU A 284 -23.30 -35.39 24.23
N GLN A 285 -22.04 -35.36 23.75
CA GLN A 285 -20.77 -35.07 24.45
C GLN A 285 -19.81 -34.26 23.56
#